data_AF-A0A9E2D078-F1
#
_entry.id   AF-A0A9E2D078-F1
#
_cell.length_a   1.000
_cell.length_b   1.000
_cell.length_c   1.000
_cell.angle_alpha   90.00
_cell.angle_beta   90.00
_cell.angle_gamma   90.00
#
_symmetry.space_group_name_H-M   'P 1'
#
loop_
_entity.id
_entity.type
_entity.pdbx_description
1 polymer ?
#
loop_
_entity_poly.entity_id
_entity_poly.type
_entity_poly.pdbx_seq_one_letter_code
_entity_poly.pdbx_strand_id
1 'polypeptide(L)'
;MPIGGIIISVRPEKTEEILFVLVQFPGVEVHGHDEQGNVVAVIDAPSTWVMEKIVKKINVFEAVLSIGFTYLNMEDEVDGPAPGERIPGLFHGVELDAG
;
A
#
# COMPACT_ATOMS: atom_id res chain seq x y z
N MET A 1 -6.93 2.57 -12.76
CA MET A 1 -6.12 1.47 -12.23
C MET A 1 -4.98 2.07 -11.43
N PRO A 2 -5.04 2.07 -10.08
CA PRO A 2 -3.96 2.66 -9.28
C PRO A 2 -2.76 1.72 -9.17
N ILE A 3 -1.56 2.33 -9.19
CA ILE A 3 -0.28 1.65 -8.98
C ILE A 3 0.42 2.36 -7.83
N GLY A 4 0.79 1.63 -6.78
CA GLY A 4 1.41 2.20 -5.59
C GLY A 4 2.67 1.44 -5.16
N GLY A 5 3.72 2.19 -4.83
CA GLY A 5 4.87 1.64 -4.10
C GLY A 5 4.56 1.61 -2.61
N ILE A 6 4.83 0.49 -1.95
CA ILE A 6 4.59 0.31 -0.51
C ILE A 6 5.82 -0.25 0.21
N ILE A 7 5.98 0.17 1.45
CA ILE A 7 6.82 -0.47 2.45
C ILE A 7 5.90 -1.13 3.47
N ILE A 8 6.11 -2.43 3.67
CA ILE A 8 5.43 -3.21 4.71
C ILE A 8 6.47 -3.49 5.78
N SER A 9 6.28 -2.92 6.96
CA SER A 9 7.10 -3.28 8.12
C SER A 9 6.44 -4.46 8.82
N VAL A 10 7.21 -5.52 9.02
CA VAL A 10 6.79 -6.75 9.68
C VAL A 10 7.70 -7.07 10.85
N ARG A 11 7.26 -7.98 11.71
CA ARG A 11 8.14 -8.60 12.71
C ARG A 11 9.27 -9.34 12.01
N PRO A 12 10.56 -9.02 12.26
CA PRO A 12 11.69 -9.63 11.55
C PRO A 12 11.65 -11.16 11.54
N GLU A 13 11.29 -11.77 12.67
CA GLU A 13 11.19 -13.23 12.86
C GLU A 13 10.04 -13.89 12.08
N LYS A 14 9.16 -13.10 11.48
CA LYS A 14 8.01 -13.53 10.67
C LYS A 14 8.10 -13.10 9.20
N THR A 15 9.21 -12.50 8.77
CA THR A 15 9.37 -11.96 7.42
C THR A 15 9.11 -13.02 6.35
N GLU A 16 9.72 -14.20 6.45
CA GLU A 16 9.53 -15.29 5.48
C GLU A 16 8.08 -15.78 5.38
N GLU A 17 7.37 -15.83 6.52
CA GLU A 17 5.95 -16.19 6.56
C GLU A 17 5.10 -15.16 5.80
N ILE A 18 5.37 -13.87 6.02
CA ILE A 18 4.66 -12.79 5.32
C ILE A 18 5.04 -12.74 3.84
N LEU A 19 6.30 -12.97 3.45
CA LEU A 19 6.69 -13.06 2.05
C LEU A 19 5.92 -14.15 1.31
N PHE A 20 5.79 -15.33 1.91
CA PHE A 20 5.00 -16.43 1.32
C PHE A 20 3.53 -16.07 1.17
N VAL A 21 2.98 -15.28 2.09
CA VAL A 21 1.60 -14.79 2.04
C VAL A 21 1.43 -13.71 0.97
N LEU A 22 2.36 -12.75 0.87
CA LEU A 22 2.29 -11.62 -0.06
C LEU A 22 2.27 -12.05 -1.52
N VAL A 23 3.06 -13.07 -1.89
CA VAL A 23 3.08 -13.61 -3.27
C VAL A 23 1.76 -14.26 -3.70
N GLN A 24 0.84 -14.53 -2.75
CA GLN A 24 -0.49 -15.06 -3.06
C GLN A 24 -1.51 -13.96 -3.38
N PHE A 25 -1.18 -12.69 -3.18
CA PHE A 25 -2.08 -11.58 -3.51
C PHE A 25 -1.91 -11.18 -4.98
N PRO A 26 -2.95 -11.35 -5.82
CA PRO A 26 -2.91 -10.83 -7.18
C PRO A 26 -2.70 -9.32 -7.17
N GLY A 27 -1.76 -8.85 -7.98
CA GLY A 27 -1.41 -7.43 -8.06
C GLY A 27 -0.39 -6.97 -7.02
N VAL A 28 0.15 -7.85 -6.18
CA VAL A 28 1.27 -7.52 -5.27
C VAL A 28 2.56 -8.14 -5.82
N GLU A 29 3.57 -7.30 -6.06
CA GLU A 29 4.90 -7.72 -6.46
C GLU A 29 5.91 -7.32 -5.40
N VAL A 30 6.66 -8.29 -4.86
CA VAL A 30 7.71 -8.03 -3.86
C VAL A 30 9.05 -7.86 -4.58
N HIS A 31 9.75 -6.75 -4.31
CA HIS A 31 11.05 -6.45 -4.91
C HIS A 31 12.23 -6.73 -3.98
N GLY A 32 12.01 -6.78 -2.67
CA GLY A 32 13.06 -7.09 -1.71
C GLY A 32 12.60 -6.99 -0.27
N HIS A 33 13.45 -7.46 0.63
CA HIS A 33 13.29 -7.31 2.07
C HIS A 33 14.65 -7.17 2.74
N ASP A 34 14.67 -6.72 4.00
CA ASP A 34 15.88 -6.63 4.82
C ASP A 34 15.76 -7.45 6.13
N GLU A 35 16.86 -7.51 6.88
CA GLU A 35 16.93 -8.20 8.18
C GLU A 35 16.10 -7.50 9.29
N GLN A 36 15.66 -6.26 9.05
CA GLN A 36 14.86 -5.47 9.98
C GLN A 36 13.35 -5.69 9.77
N GLY A 37 12.96 -6.54 8.83
CA GLY A 37 11.56 -6.84 8.53
C GLY A 37 10.90 -5.76 7.68
N ASN A 38 11.65 -4.97 6.92
CA ASN A 38 11.05 -4.09 5.91
C ASN A 38 10.92 -4.86 4.60
N VAL A 39 9.74 -4.82 3.99
CA VAL A 39 9.46 -5.43 2.69
C VAL A 39 9.08 -4.33 1.69
N VAL A 40 9.77 -4.30 0.56
CA VAL A 40 9.50 -3.39 -0.56
C VAL A 40 8.61 -4.10 -1.56
N ALA A 41 7.45 -3.52 -1.86
CA ALA A 41 6.52 -4.08 -2.82
C ALA A 41 5.81 -3.02 -3.66
N VAL A 42 5.25 -3.44 -4.79
CA VAL A 42 4.34 -2.67 -5.63
C VAL A 42 2.95 -3.31 -5.57
N ILE A 43 1.91 -2.48 -5.45
CA ILE A 43 0.53 -2.88 -5.68
C ILE A 43 0.06 -2.29 -7.01
N ASP A 44 -0.30 -3.14 -7.94
CA ASP A 44 -1.05 -2.82 -9.16
C ASP A 44 -2.48 -3.38 -9.02
N ALA A 45 -3.47 -2.50 -9.06
CA ALA A 45 -4.86 -2.88 -8.86
C ALA A 45 -5.78 -2.31 -9.96
N PRO A 46 -6.86 -3.03 -10.30
CA PRO A 46 -7.82 -2.54 -11.29
C PRO A 46 -8.62 -1.31 -10.82
N SER A 47 -8.72 -1.06 -9.51
CA SER A 47 -9.37 0.13 -8.92
C SER A 47 -8.87 0.42 -7.51
N THR A 48 -9.08 1.65 -7.00
CA THR A 48 -8.72 2.02 -5.61
C THR A 48 -9.43 1.16 -4.57
N TRP A 49 -10.66 0.74 -4.83
CA TRP A 49 -11.37 -0.19 -3.93
C TRP A 49 -10.69 -1.57 -3.85
N VAL A 50 -10.14 -2.08 -4.96
CA VAL A 50 -9.38 -3.34 -4.93
C VAL A 50 -8.06 -3.16 -4.20
N MET A 51 -7.35 -2.05 -4.43
CA MET A 51 -6.12 -1.72 -3.69
C MET A 51 -6.38 -1.63 -2.18
N GLU A 52 -7.43 -0.91 -1.76
CA GLU A 52 -7.81 -0.78 -0.36
C GLU A 52 -8.10 -2.15 0.28
N LYS A 53 -8.78 -3.04 -0.47
CA LYS A 53 -9.01 -4.42 -0.02
C LYS A 53 -7.73 -5.23 0.14
N ILE A 54 -6.77 -5.09 -0.77
CA ILE A 54 -5.46 -5.75 -0.67
C ILE A 54 -4.75 -5.27 0.60
N VAL A 55 -4.62 -3.94 0.78
CA VAL A 55 -3.99 -3.35 1.97
C VAL A 55 -4.66 -3.80 3.26
N LYS A 56 -6.01 -3.77 3.32
CA LYS A 56 -6.76 -4.24 4.49
C LYS A 56 -6.51 -5.71 4.80
N LYS A 57 -6.42 -6.57 3.79
CA LYS A 57 -6.12 -8.00 3.97
C LYS A 57 -4.68 -8.24 4.44
N ILE A 58 -3.73 -7.43 4.01
CA ILE A 58 -2.34 -7.52 4.50
C ILE A 58 -2.28 -7.01 5.95
N ASN A 59 -2.98 -5.92 6.26
CA ASN A 59 -2.90 -5.26 7.57
C ASN A 59 -3.54 -6.07 8.73
N VAL A 60 -4.28 -7.15 8.46
CA VAL A 60 -4.86 -8.00 9.51
C VAL A 60 -3.91 -9.10 9.99
N PHE A 61 -2.77 -9.32 9.32
CA PHE A 61 -1.78 -10.27 9.81
C PHE A 61 -1.09 -9.69 11.04
N GLU A 62 -1.09 -10.44 12.15
CA GLU A 62 -0.49 -10.00 13.44
C GLU A 62 0.99 -9.62 13.32
N ALA A 63 1.70 -10.24 12.37
CA ALA A 63 3.10 -9.95 12.11
C ALA A 63 3.34 -8.65 11.33
N VAL A 64 2.31 -8.05 10.71
CA VAL A 64 2.40 -6.77 10.00
C VAL A 64 2.25 -5.64 11.02
N LEU A 65 3.26 -4.77 11.09
CA LEU A 65 3.34 -3.64 12.02
C LEU A 65 2.80 -2.36 11.38
N SER A 66 3.10 -2.15 10.09
CA SER A 66 2.61 -1.01 9.32
C SER A 66 2.70 -1.25 7.82
N ILE A 67 1.90 -0.49 7.07
CA ILE A 67 1.98 -0.40 5.61
C ILE A 67 2.02 1.09 5.28
N GLY A 68 3.08 1.54 4.62
CA GLY A 68 3.24 2.92 4.16
C GLY A 68 3.36 2.99 2.65
N PHE A 69 2.66 3.93 2.01
CA PHE A 69 2.85 4.21 0.59
C PHE A 69 4.05 5.14 0.40
N THR A 70 4.96 4.78 -0.50
CA THR A 70 6.07 5.63 -0.94
C THR A 70 5.68 6.47 -2.15
N TYR A 71 4.74 5.98 -2.94
CA TYR A 71 4.19 6.63 -4.12
C TYR A 71 2.82 6.03 -4.46
N LEU A 72 1.96 6.81 -5.11
CA LEU A 72 0.68 6.37 -5.64
C LEU A 72 0.37 7.08 -6.95
N ASN A 73 0.17 6.30 -8.02
CA ASN A 73 -0.43 6.74 -9.28
C ASN A 73 -1.89 6.31 -9.32
N MET A 74 -2.75 7.14 -9.92
CA MET A 74 -4.17 6.88 -10.09
C MET A 74 -4.58 7.11 -11.56
N GLU A 75 -3.83 6.56 -12.53
CA GLU A 75 -3.90 6.93 -13.97
C GLU A 75 -5.32 6.96 -14.58
N ASP A 76 -6.27 6.16 -14.09
CA ASP A 76 -7.65 6.16 -14.58
C ASP A 76 -8.70 6.67 -13.58
N GLU A 77 -8.33 7.10 -12.37
CA GLU A 77 -9.26 7.79 -11.46
C GLU A 77 -9.13 9.30 -11.68
N VAL A 78 -9.43 9.73 -12.91
CA VAL A 78 -9.46 11.17 -13.27
C VAL A 78 -10.84 11.80 -13.06
N ASP A 79 -11.78 11.08 -12.43
CA ASP A 79 -12.93 11.70 -11.78
C ASP A 79 -12.59 11.99 -10.31
N GLY A 80 -11.46 12.70 -10.10
CA GLY A 80 -11.27 13.46 -8.88
C GLY A 80 -12.37 14.52 -8.80
N PRO A 81 -12.86 14.87 -7.61
CA PRO A 81 -13.80 15.96 -7.52
C PRO A 81 -13.14 17.26 -8.00
N ALA A 82 -13.96 18.23 -8.41
CA ALA A 82 -13.47 19.51 -8.92
C ALA A 82 -12.47 20.15 -7.93
N PRO A 83 -11.50 20.96 -8.42
CA PRO A 83 -10.52 21.61 -7.54
C PRO A 83 -11.21 22.27 -6.34
N GLY A 84 -10.98 21.72 -5.14
CA GLY A 84 -11.56 22.22 -3.88
C GLY A 84 -12.43 21.24 -3.08
N GLU A 85 -12.78 20.07 -3.60
CA GLU A 85 -13.55 19.08 -2.83
C GLU A 85 -12.64 18.09 -2.08
N ARG A 86 -12.90 17.92 -0.78
CA ARG A 86 -12.18 16.95 0.07
C ARG A 86 -12.82 15.58 -0.06
N ILE A 87 -12.02 14.54 -0.30
CA ILE A 87 -12.48 13.15 -0.19
C ILE A 87 -12.37 12.72 1.29
N PRO A 88 -13.48 12.49 2.01
CA PRO A 88 -13.41 12.11 3.41
C PRO A 88 -12.82 10.69 3.56
N GLY A 89 -11.71 10.56 4.29
CA GLY A 89 -11.13 9.26 4.67
C GLY A 89 -9.93 8.81 3.84
N LEU A 90 -9.56 9.55 2.79
CA LEU A 90 -8.32 9.31 2.06
C LEU A 90 -7.22 10.20 2.69
N PHE A 91 -6.21 9.56 3.30
CA PHE A 91 -5.03 10.18 3.92
C PHE A 91 -5.30 11.10 5.12
N HIS A 92 -5.42 10.53 6.33
CA HIS A 92 -5.08 11.28 7.54
C HIS A 92 -3.55 11.34 7.63
N GLY A 93 -2.93 12.47 7.24
CA GLY A 93 -1.57 12.80 7.67
C GLY A 93 -0.51 13.04 6.59
N VAL A 94 -0.83 13.49 5.38
CA VAL A 94 0.17 14.12 4.50
C VAL A 94 -0.27 15.55 4.23
N GLU A 95 0.18 16.48 5.07
CA GLU A 95 0.23 17.89 4.71
C GLU A 95 1.25 18.01 3.57
N LEU A 96 0.75 18.14 2.34
CA LEU A 96 1.55 18.69 1.26
C LEU A 96 1.61 20.20 1.50
N ASP A 97 2.69 20.62 2.15
CA ASP A 97 3.03 22.03 2.34
C ASP A 97 3.32 22.61 0.94
N ALA A 98 2.31 23.24 0.35
CA ALA A 98 2.45 24.02 -0.88
C ALA A 98 2.81 25.45 -0.45
N GLY A 99 4.10 25.79 -0.57
CA GLY A 99 4.60 27.16 -0.43
C GLY A 99 4.11 28.11 -1.52
#